data_AF-A0AAN7SGT5-F1
#
_entry.id   AF-A0AAN7SGT5-F1
#
_cell.length_a   1.000
_cell.length_b   1.000
_cell.length_c   1.000
_cell.angle_alpha   90.00
_cell.angle_beta   90.00
_cell.angle_gamma   90.00
#
_symmetry.space_group_name_H-M   'P 1'
#
loop_
_entity.id
_entity.type
_entity.pdbx_description
1 polymer ?
#
loop_
_entity_poly.entity_id
_entity_poly.type
_entity_poly.pdbx_seq_one_letter_code
_entity_poly.pdbx_strand_id
1 'polypeptide(L)'
;MIVNAETIPIWKFPFPAVTICDNNQISKTKIQQVLKKLKVHANMKQNDFEDLFRYLITIYSINIRNYTKVLTLQNILDANNMTLAKILKNTAPDCKDIFVKCFWKNKQKLCKRLFVSTQTSFGVCCSFNEVAYRKPHVTRKVLLKSASPNKSPFDLSVIIRTNPDDYYSAFRRFYGFNVFVHKPFEPADVGIPYIFVQKRTLTKIIVEPVLITMGRTNKKIYETYAKCNTNEEHRLQLFNFYTKHNCYRECLDHAIMSKCNCARLFANRFIKNVSRMRSCNFRDVDCIKKTTKLINCDCPHNCKNYNFDITYSVGSFMPEFFPKLSLNANDSVLQVGFSDITSTHASYAVRNTWISIFSFTGGILSLFIGFHFKAIIEIIYFLTVNIIKDRLLLKQKKKQNNKLNIYQN
;
A
#
# COMPACT_ATOMS: atom_id res chain seq x y z
N MET A 1 -4.51 -19.56 -8.64
CA MET A 1 -3.59 -20.09 -9.67
C MET A 1 -3.44 -19.04 -10.76
N ILE A 2 -2.21 -18.71 -11.18
CA ILE A 2 -1.97 -17.82 -12.34
C ILE A 2 -2.39 -18.61 -13.58
N VAL A 3 -3.21 -18.02 -14.44
CA VAL A 3 -3.75 -18.66 -15.64
C VAL A 3 -3.02 -18.18 -16.88
N ASN A 4 -2.81 -16.87 -17.04
CA ASN A 4 -1.99 -16.32 -18.12
C ASN A 4 -1.00 -15.28 -17.57
N ALA A 5 0.23 -15.31 -18.09
CA ALA A 5 1.24 -14.28 -17.91
C ALA A 5 1.55 -13.64 -19.27
N GLU A 6 1.37 -12.33 -19.38
CA GLU A 6 1.59 -11.56 -20.60
C GLU A 6 2.51 -10.37 -20.33
N THR A 7 3.21 -9.88 -21.34
CA THR A 7 4.00 -8.65 -21.23
C THR A 7 3.15 -7.43 -21.57
N ILE A 8 3.26 -6.38 -20.77
CA ILE A 8 2.60 -5.10 -20.99
C ILE A 8 3.60 -3.96 -20.95
N PRO A 9 3.36 -2.88 -21.70
CA PRO A 9 4.33 -1.79 -21.76
C PRO A 9 4.35 -0.94 -20.49
N ILE A 10 5.54 -0.50 -20.09
CA ILE A 10 5.79 0.20 -18.82
C ILE A 10 5.05 1.54 -18.69
N TRP A 11 4.77 2.22 -19.80
CA TRP A 11 4.07 3.53 -19.81
C TRP A 11 2.59 3.45 -19.41
N LYS A 12 2.04 2.23 -19.25
CA LYS A 12 0.72 2.01 -18.63
C LYS A 12 0.74 2.25 -17.12
N PHE A 13 1.90 2.20 -16.48
CA PHE A 13 2.06 2.44 -15.04
C PHE A 13 2.46 3.88 -14.75
N PRO A 14 1.96 4.48 -13.65
CA PRO A 14 2.55 5.70 -13.13
C PRO A 14 3.94 5.38 -12.56
N PHE A 15 4.86 6.34 -12.63
CA PHE A 15 6.12 6.23 -11.92
C PHE A 15 5.85 6.11 -10.41
N PRO A 16 6.60 5.32 -9.64
CA PRO A 16 6.36 5.16 -8.20
C PRO A 16 6.41 6.50 -7.46
N ALA A 17 5.71 6.56 -6.32
CA ALA A 17 6.00 7.60 -5.34
C ALA A 17 7.28 7.22 -4.58
N VAL A 18 8.14 8.22 -4.37
CA VAL A 18 9.39 8.07 -3.62
C VAL A 18 9.34 9.02 -2.45
N THR A 19 9.21 8.45 -1.25
CA THR A 19 9.14 9.20 0.01
C THR A 19 10.45 9.05 0.76
N ILE A 20 11.08 10.17 1.09
CA ILE A 20 12.38 10.22 1.76
C ILE A 20 12.18 10.86 3.14
N CYS A 21 12.48 10.10 4.18
CA CYS A 21 12.40 10.52 5.57
C CYS A 21 13.81 10.58 6.15
N ASP A 22 14.19 11.71 6.75
CA ASP A 22 15.42 11.77 7.55
C ASP A 22 15.29 10.82 8.75
N ASN A 23 16.33 10.05 9.05
CA ASN A 23 16.34 9.25 10.27
C ASN A 23 16.36 10.14 11.52
N ASN A 24 16.87 11.37 11.39
CA ASN A 24 16.67 12.42 12.38
C ASN A 24 15.24 12.97 12.32
N GLN A 25 14.47 12.71 13.37
CA GLN A 25 13.08 13.13 13.44
C GLN A 25 12.93 14.52 14.06
N ILE A 26 13.97 14.98 14.76
CA ILE A 26 13.98 16.25 15.49
C ILE A 26 15.32 16.94 15.18
N SER A 27 15.25 18.08 14.51
CA SER A 27 16.39 18.95 14.27
C SER A 27 16.87 19.58 15.58
N LYS A 28 18.17 19.45 15.88
CA LYS A 28 18.83 20.00 17.07
C LYS A 28 18.73 21.52 17.11
N THR A 29 18.98 22.17 15.98
CA THR A 29 18.89 23.64 15.89
C THR A 29 17.47 24.13 16.13
N LYS A 30 16.47 23.47 15.54
CA LYS A 30 15.06 23.86 15.70
C LYS A 30 14.53 23.58 17.11
N ILE A 31 14.85 22.42 17.69
CA ILE A 31 14.37 22.13 19.05
C ILE A 31 14.97 23.10 20.07
N GLN A 32 16.25 23.46 19.95
CA GLN A 32 16.88 24.46 20.82
C GLN A 32 16.17 25.83 20.74
N GLN A 33 15.73 26.24 19.55
CA GLN A 33 14.94 27.48 19.39
C GLN A 33 13.56 27.38 20.04
N VAL A 34 12.93 26.21 20.02
CA VAL A 34 11.64 25.96 20.67
C VAL A 34 11.81 25.94 22.19
N LEU A 35 12.81 25.23 22.71
CA LEU A 35 13.08 25.08 24.14
C LEU A 35 13.30 26.42 24.83
N LYS A 36 13.99 27.37 24.18
CA LYS A 36 14.17 28.74 24.68
C LYS A 36 12.86 29.51 24.90
N LYS A 37 11.76 29.10 24.26
CA LYS A 37 10.45 29.76 24.32
C LYS A 37 9.47 29.07 25.27
N LEU A 38 9.78 27.86 25.73
CA LEU A 38 8.90 27.09 26.61
C LEU A 38 9.13 27.51 28.06
N LYS A 39 8.03 27.63 28.82
CA LYS A 39 8.09 27.81 30.26
C LYS A 39 8.57 26.50 30.89
N VAL A 40 9.67 26.60 31.63
CA VAL A 40 10.28 25.49 32.36
C VAL A 40 9.55 25.30 33.69
N HIS A 41 9.32 24.05 34.12
CA HIS A 41 8.86 23.78 35.48
C HIS A 41 9.98 24.11 36.47
N ALA A 42 9.69 24.93 37.49
CA ALA A 42 10.66 25.54 38.40
C ALA A 42 11.61 24.56 39.13
N ASN A 43 11.30 23.27 39.16
CA ASN A 43 12.06 22.25 39.91
C ASN A 43 12.91 21.31 39.04
N MET A 44 13.14 21.61 37.74
CA MET A 44 13.85 20.72 36.83
C MET A 44 15.17 21.33 36.33
N LYS A 45 16.25 20.54 36.33
CA LYS A 45 17.53 20.94 35.72
C LYS A 45 17.37 21.10 34.20
N GLN A 46 18.07 22.05 33.61
CA GLN A 46 18.01 22.34 32.18
C GLN A 46 18.33 21.11 31.31
N ASN A 47 19.38 20.35 31.63
CA ASN A 47 19.75 19.15 30.84
C ASN A 47 18.66 18.07 30.88
N ASP A 48 18.06 17.84 32.05
CA ASP A 48 16.97 16.87 32.20
C ASP A 48 15.72 17.33 31.43
N PHE A 49 15.44 18.64 31.42
CA PHE A 49 14.36 19.23 30.63
C PHE A 49 14.57 19.02 29.13
N GLU A 50 15.79 19.25 28.63
CA GLU A 50 16.09 19.01 27.22
C GLU A 50 15.95 17.52 26.89
N ASP A 51 16.57 16.62 27.66
CA ASP A 51 16.53 15.18 27.38
C ASP A 51 15.12 14.58 27.34
N LEU A 52 14.13 15.19 28.01
CA LEU A 52 12.72 14.81 27.88
C LEU A 52 12.21 14.89 26.43
N PHE A 53 12.65 15.86 25.64
CA PHE A 53 12.15 16.05 24.27
C PHE A 53 12.66 14.98 23.31
N ARG A 54 13.69 14.20 23.69
CA ARG A 54 14.08 12.99 22.93
C ARG A 54 12.96 11.97 22.91
N TYR A 55 12.07 11.95 23.91
CA TYR A 55 10.92 11.05 23.97
C TYR A 55 9.78 11.43 23.02
N LEU A 56 9.81 12.59 22.36
CA LEU A 56 8.80 12.98 21.37
C LEU A 56 8.58 11.92 20.29
N ILE A 57 9.65 11.26 19.82
CA ILE A 57 9.58 10.24 18.77
C ILE A 57 8.93 8.93 19.24
N THR A 58 8.74 8.73 20.55
CA THR A 58 8.09 7.52 21.08
C THR A 58 6.63 7.42 20.70
N ILE A 59 6.00 8.52 20.27
CA ILE A 59 4.62 8.52 19.76
C ILE A 59 4.46 7.69 18.48
N TYR A 60 5.56 7.43 17.77
CA TYR A 60 5.60 6.55 16.61
C TYR A 60 5.80 5.06 16.98
N SER A 61 5.99 4.76 18.27
CA SER A 61 6.14 3.40 18.80
C SER A 61 4.90 2.98 19.59
N ILE A 62 4.47 1.73 19.40
CA ILE A 62 3.35 1.12 20.14
C ILE A 62 3.77 0.67 21.56
N ASN A 63 5.08 0.65 21.83
CA ASN A 63 5.64 0.21 23.12
C ASN A 63 6.42 1.35 23.77
N ILE A 64 5.76 2.10 24.64
CA ILE A 64 6.37 3.13 25.47
C ILE A 64 6.97 2.45 26.70
N ARG A 65 8.30 2.50 26.85
CA ARG A 65 9.00 1.91 28.01
C ARG A 65 9.07 2.86 29.21
N ASN A 66 9.17 4.17 28.98
CA ASN A 66 9.36 5.19 30.01
C ASN A 66 8.11 6.07 30.14
N TYR A 67 7.00 5.46 30.57
CA TYR A 67 5.69 6.13 30.60
C TYR A 67 5.68 7.39 31.47
N THR A 68 6.37 7.38 32.62
CA THR A 68 6.48 8.54 33.52
C THR A 68 7.10 9.75 32.84
N LYS A 69 8.26 9.59 32.19
CA LYS A 69 8.93 10.68 31.44
C LYS A 69 8.08 11.21 30.29
N VAL A 70 7.39 10.32 29.59
CA VAL A 70 6.49 10.68 28.48
C VAL A 70 5.28 11.48 28.98
N LEU A 71 4.70 11.12 30.12
CA LEU A 71 3.64 11.90 30.75
C LEU A 71 4.13 13.26 31.26
N THR A 72 5.32 13.32 31.85
CA THR A 72 5.95 14.60 32.25
C THR A 72 6.12 15.51 31.04
N LEU A 73 6.62 14.98 29.92
CA LEU A 73 6.70 15.71 28.66
C LEU A 73 5.33 16.19 28.19
N GLN A 74 4.29 15.35 28.26
CA GLN A 74 2.93 15.75 27.89
C GLN A 74 2.41 16.90 28.76
N ASN A 75 2.64 16.85 30.08
CA ASN A 75 2.22 17.93 31.00
C ASN A 75 2.91 19.26 30.67
N ILE A 76 4.21 19.23 30.36
CA ILE A 76 4.97 20.41 29.94
C ILE A 76 4.39 20.99 28.64
N LEU A 77 4.06 20.14 27.68
CA LEU A 77 3.46 20.55 26.42
C LEU A 77 2.09 21.20 26.61
N ASP A 78 1.24 20.60 27.45
CA ASP A 78 -0.09 21.13 27.76
C ASP A 78 0.00 22.49 28.48
N ALA A 79 0.89 22.63 29.47
CA ALA A 79 1.11 23.89 30.20
C ALA A 79 1.60 25.03 29.29
N ASN A 80 2.17 24.70 28.14
CA ASN A 80 2.64 25.64 27.12
C ASN A 80 1.69 25.76 25.92
N ASN A 81 0.47 25.22 25.99
CA ASN A 81 -0.50 25.19 24.87
C ASN A 81 0.11 24.63 23.57
N MET A 82 0.98 23.64 23.68
CA MET A 82 1.71 23.04 22.58
C MET A 82 1.21 21.62 22.32
N THR A 83 0.73 21.35 21.10
CA THR A 83 0.31 19.99 20.73
C THR A 83 1.46 19.19 20.14
N LEU A 84 1.43 17.85 20.28
CA LEU A 84 2.43 16.97 19.67
C LEU A 84 2.55 17.20 18.16
N ALA A 85 1.43 17.31 17.45
CA ALA A 85 1.43 17.57 16.02
C ALA A 85 2.14 18.89 15.66
N LYS A 86 1.99 19.94 16.48
CA LYS A 86 2.62 21.24 16.26
C LYS A 86 4.12 21.18 16.53
N ILE A 87 4.54 20.62 17.65
CA ILE A 87 5.97 20.56 17.98
C ILE A 87 6.73 19.66 17.01
N LEU A 88 6.23 18.45 16.72
CA LEU A 88 6.86 17.52 15.76
C LEU A 88 7.00 18.14 14.37
N LYS A 89 5.98 18.89 13.91
CA LYS A 89 6.05 19.62 12.64
C LYS A 89 7.08 20.76 12.68
N ASN A 90 7.13 21.52 13.78
CA ASN A 90 8.03 22.67 13.91
C ASN A 90 9.49 22.28 14.09
N THR A 91 9.75 21.10 14.65
CA THR A 91 11.10 20.61 14.94
C THR A 91 11.62 19.62 13.91
N ALA A 92 10.80 19.18 12.95
CA ALA A 92 11.25 18.30 11.89
C ALA A 92 12.24 19.00 10.92
N PRO A 93 13.19 18.26 10.33
CA PRO A 93 14.02 18.77 9.23
C PRO A 93 13.16 19.25 8.04
N ASP A 94 13.57 20.32 7.37
CA ASP A 94 12.87 20.77 6.17
C ASP A 94 13.36 20.04 4.92
N CYS A 95 12.46 19.76 3.98
CA CYS A 95 12.83 19.14 2.70
C CYS A 95 13.89 19.94 1.93
N LYS A 96 13.90 21.27 2.06
CA LYS A 96 14.88 22.14 1.39
C LYS A 96 16.32 21.89 1.85
N ASP A 97 16.51 21.40 3.08
CA ASP A 97 17.83 21.17 3.68
C ASP A 97 18.35 19.77 3.35
N ILE A 98 17.45 18.84 3.03
CA ILE A 98 17.77 17.46 2.64
C ILE A 98 18.29 17.39 1.20
N PHE A 99 17.66 18.11 0.27
CA PHE A 99 17.96 17.98 -1.16
C PHE A 99 18.95 19.03 -1.67
N VAL A 100 20.07 18.57 -2.21
CA VAL A 100 21.08 19.42 -2.86
C VAL A 100 20.70 19.68 -4.32
N LYS A 101 20.49 18.59 -5.08
CA LYS A 101 20.14 18.64 -6.51
C LYS A 101 19.15 17.54 -6.85
N CYS A 102 18.23 17.84 -7.77
CA CYS A 102 17.23 16.88 -8.22
C CYS A 102 17.15 16.89 -9.74
N PHE A 103 17.05 15.69 -10.31
CA PHE A 103 16.95 15.45 -11.73
C PHE A 103 15.73 14.58 -11.97
N TRP A 104 14.91 15.01 -12.93
CA TRP A 104 13.78 14.24 -13.42
C TRP A 104 13.92 14.08 -14.92
N LYS A 105 13.98 12.84 -15.40
CA LYS A 105 14.21 12.46 -16.80
C LYS A 105 15.50 13.09 -17.32
N ASN A 106 16.58 12.96 -16.55
CA ASN A 106 17.90 13.55 -16.78
C ASN A 106 17.94 15.09 -16.90
N LYS A 107 16.85 15.79 -16.60
CA LYS A 107 16.80 17.24 -16.58
C LYS A 107 16.84 17.73 -15.15
N GLN A 108 17.78 18.62 -14.84
CA GLN A 108 17.82 19.26 -13.53
C GLN A 108 16.52 20.04 -13.29
N LYS A 109 15.92 19.85 -12.12
CA LYS A 109 14.71 20.53 -11.67
C LYS A 109 14.94 21.09 -10.28
N LEU A 110 14.15 22.11 -9.94
CA LEU A 110 14.10 22.61 -8.58
C LEU A 110 13.50 21.54 -7.66
N CYS A 111 14.25 21.08 -6.66
CA CYS A 111 13.82 20.05 -5.71
C CYS A 111 12.49 20.38 -5.03
N LYS A 112 12.30 21.66 -4.65
CA LYS A 112 11.05 22.17 -4.07
C LYS A 112 9.80 22.00 -4.95
N ARG A 113 9.97 21.81 -6.27
CA ARG A 113 8.86 21.55 -7.21
C ARG A 113 8.57 20.05 -7.36
N LEU A 114 9.55 19.19 -7.07
CA LEU A 114 9.42 17.74 -7.20
C LEU A 114 8.98 17.09 -5.89
N PHE A 115 9.58 17.49 -4.78
CA PHE A 115 9.31 16.94 -3.45
C PHE A 115 8.44 17.89 -2.64
N VAL A 116 7.40 17.33 -2.02
CA VAL A 116 6.50 18.05 -1.13
C VAL A 116 6.63 17.46 0.26
N SER A 117 6.58 18.31 1.30
CA SER A 117 6.52 17.84 2.67
C SER A 117 5.20 17.13 2.94
N THR A 118 5.28 15.94 3.51
CA THR A 118 4.13 15.07 3.81
C THR A 118 4.32 14.39 5.15
N GLN A 119 3.20 14.07 5.77
CA GLN A 119 3.12 13.48 7.08
C GLN A 119 2.90 11.97 6.94
N THR A 120 3.81 11.20 7.51
CA THR A 120 3.83 9.73 7.41
C THR A 120 3.87 9.14 8.80
N SER A 121 3.60 7.84 8.94
CA SER A 121 3.78 7.14 10.23
C SER A 121 5.23 7.12 10.74
N PHE A 122 6.19 7.57 9.93
CA PHE A 122 7.61 7.73 10.26
C PHE A 122 8.02 9.21 10.46
N GLY A 123 7.05 10.10 10.66
CA GLY A 123 7.29 11.53 10.87
C GLY A 123 7.06 12.38 9.62
N VAL A 124 7.64 13.59 9.63
CA VAL A 124 7.56 14.51 8.51
C VAL A 124 8.62 14.15 7.48
N CYS A 125 8.17 13.80 6.27
CA CYS A 125 9.01 13.33 5.19
C CYS A 125 8.79 14.15 3.92
N CYS A 126 9.53 13.82 2.87
CA CYS A 126 9.47 14.50 1.59
C CYS A 126 9.13 13.50 0.49
N SER A 127 8.00 13.69 -0.19
CA SER A 127 7.53 12.74 -1.21
C SER A 127 7.47 13.33 -2.59
N PHE A 128 7.99 12.54 -3.52
CA PHE A 128 7.86 12.70 -4.95
C PHE A 128 6.68 11.87 -5.45
N ASN A 129 5.87 12.43 -6.36
CA ASN A 129 4.75 11.76 -7.03
C ASN A 129 3.67 11.13 -6.12
N GLU A 130 3.56 11.54 -4.85
CA GLU A 130 2.48 11.08 -3.95
C GLU A 130 1.18 11.90 -4.15
N VAL A 131 0.06 11.20 -4.33
CA VAL A 131 -1.29 11.74 -4.58
C VAL A 131 -2.40 11.00 -3.81
N ALA A 132 -2.05 10.29 -2.74
CA ALA A 132 -2.97 9.43 -1.98
C ALA A 132 -4.17 10.22 -1.39
N TYR A 133 -3.87 11.32 -0.70
CA TYR A 133 -4.88 12.09 0.04
C TYR A 133 -5.75 13.00 -0.82
N ARG A 134 -7.04 13.06 -0.48
CA ARG A 134 -8.00 14.00 -1.09
C ARG A 134 -7.70 15.43 -0.64
N LYS A 135 -7.59 16.35 -1.60
CA LYS A 135 -7.37 17.79 -1.35
C LYS A 135 -8.49 18.61 -2.01
N PRO A 136 -9.25 19.42 -1.26
CA PRO A 136 -10.47 20.09 -1.75
C PRO A 136 -10.25 21.13 -2.85
N HIS A 137 -9.02 21.64 -3.05
CA HIS A 137 -8.72 22.71 -4.02
C HIS A 137 -7.58 22.38 -4.99
N VAL A 138 -7.22 21.10 -5.16
CA VAL A 138 -6.21 20.70 -6.14
C VAL A 138 -6.88 19.90 -7.24
N THR A 139 -7.11 20.54 -8.39
CA THR A 139 -7.50 19.88 -9.63
C THR A 139 -6.37 18.93 -10.04
N ARG A 140 -6.60 17.62 -9.86
CA ARG A 140 -5.75 16.48 -10.27
C ARG A 140 -4.25 16.81 -10.44
N LYS A 141 -3.43 16.49 -9.43
CA LYS A 141 -2.00 16.31 -9.68
C LYS A 141 -1.84 15.26 -10.79
N VAL A 142 -1.24 15.66 -11.91
CA VAL A 142 -0.92 14.75 -13.01
C VAL A 142 0.10 13.75 -12.49
N LEU A 143 -0.29 12.46 -12.45
CA LEU A 143 0.61 11.37 -12.11
C LEU A 143 1.78 11.39 -13.08
N LEU A 144 2.99 11.54 -12.55
CA LEU A 144 4.18 11.45 -13.36
C LEU A 144 4.34 10.01 -13.83
N LYS A 145 4.60 9.86 -15.12
CA LYS A 145 4.94 8.58 -15.76
C LYS A 145 6.42 8.58 -16.14
N SER A 146 7.02 7.40 -16.19
CA SER A 146 8.39 7.20 -16.65
C SER A 146 8.64 7.80 -18.04
N ALA A 147 9.88 8.17 -18.34
CA ALA A 147 10.26 8.48 -19.72
C ALA A 147 10.65 7.20 -20.45
N SER A 148 9.97 7.00 -21.59
CA SER A 148 10.36 6.33 -22.83
C SER A 148 11.69 5.53 -22.87
N PRO A 149 11.71 4.36 -23.56
CA PRO A 149 12.79 3.36 -23.62
C PRO A 149 14.26 3.79 -23.76
N ASN A 150 14.56 4.99 -24.27
CA ASN A 150 15.85 5.25 -24.92
C ASN A 150 16.77 6.27 -24.21
N LYS A 151 16.51 6.70 -22.96
CA LYS A 151 17.28 7.84 -22.38
C LYS A 151 17.94 7.67 -21.01
N SER A 152 17.61 6.66 -20.21
CA SER A 152 18.34 6.25 -18.98
C SER A 152 17.42 5.29 -18.21
N PRO A 153 17.92 4.21 -17.59
CA PRO A 153 17.09 3.36 -16.74
C PRO A 153 16.55 4.11 -15.50
N PHE A 154 17.23 5.20 -15.08
CA PHE A 154 16.85 5.99 -13.92
C PHE A 154 16.21 7.32 -14.32
N ASP A 155 14.91 7.44 -14.12
CA ASP A 155 14.17 8.68 -14.36
C ASP A 155 14.37 9.70 -13.24
N LEU A 156 14.39 9.26 -11.99
CA LEU A 156 14.59 10.12 -10.83
C LEU A 156 16.03 9.96 -10.33
N SER A 157 16.78 11.05 -10.24
CA SER A 157 18.07 11.07 -9.56
C SER A 157 18.10 12.26 -8.61
N VAL A 158 18.43 12.01 -7.34
CA VAL A 158 18.50 13.04 -6.31
C VAL A 158 19.81 12.93 -5.55
N ILE A 159 20.34 14.09 -5.19
CA ILE A 159 21.50 14.22 -4.32
C ILE A 159 20.98 14.72 -2.99
N ILE A 160 21.17 13.91 -1.95
CA ILE A 160 20.69 14.17 -0.60
C ILE A 160 21.89 14.38 0.33
N ARG A 161 21.74 15.30 1.28
CA ARG A 161 22.80 15.65 2.23
C ARG A 161 22.40 15.24 3.64
N THR A 162 23.19 14.37 4.24
CA THR A 162 23.05 14.05 5.66
C THR A 162 23.77 15.12 6.49
N ASN A 163 23.10 15.68 7.50
CA ASN A 163 23.69 16.63 8.44
C ASN A 163 23.77 16.03 9.86
N PRO A 164 24.85 15.30 10.22
CA PRO A 164 24.98 14.66 11.52
C PRO A 164 24.93 15.64 12.70
N ASP A 165 25.40 16.87 12.53
CA ASP A 165 25.50 17.86 13.62
C ASP A 165 24.12 18.37 14.08
N ASP A 166 23.11 18.27 13.20
CA ASP A 166 21.72 18.65 13.51
C ASP A 166 20.90 17.48 14.07
N TYR A 167 21.51 16.30 14.29
CA TYR A 167 20.80 15.15 14.89
C TYR A 167 20.53 15.40 16.38
N TYR A 168 19.26 15.31 16.78
CA TYR A 168 18.86 15.41 18.18
C TYR A 168 18.14 14.15 18.67
N SER A 169 17.18 13.67 17.90
CA SER A 169 16.47 12.42 18.21
C SER A 169 16.19 11.64 16.94
N ALA A 170 16.81 10.47 16.83
CA ALA A 170 16.73 9.60 15.67
C ALA A 170 16.02 8.29 16.00
N PHE A 171 15.29 7.73 15.04
CA PHE A 171 14.56 6.47 15.22
C PHE A 171 15.50 5.25 15.40
N ARG A 172 16.70 5.35 14.80
CA ARG A 172 17.80 4.39 14.90
C ARG A 172 19.13 5.11 15.12
N ARG A 173 20.13 4.42 15.64
CA ARG A 173 21.47 4.96 15.97
C ARG A 173 22.39 5.08 14.73
N PHE A 174 21.87 5.53 13.59
CA PHE A 174 22.64 5.68 12.34
C PHE A 174 22.27 6.99 11.64
N TYR A 175 23.17 7.53 10.82
CA TYR A 175 22.91 8.74 10.04
C TYR A 175 22.49 8.39 8.62
N GLY A 176 21.43 9.02 8.11
CA GLY A 176 20.95 8.77 6.76
C GLY A 176 19.44 8.90 6.63
N PHE A 177 18.91 8.31 5.57
CA PHE A 177 17.52 8.47 5.16
C PHE A 177 16.83 7.13 4.98
N ASN A 178 15.56 7.05 5.39
CA ASN A 178 14.67 5.96 5.04
C ASN A 178 13.96 6.34 3.73
N VAL A 179 14.16 5.53 2.68
CA VAL A 179 13.57 5.72 1.35
C VAL A 179 12.48 4.68 1.14
N PHE A 180 11.25 5.15 0.97
CA PHE A 180 10.09 4.33 0.65
C PHE A 180 9.74 4.48 -0.83
N VAL A 181 9.61 3.36 -1.52
CA VAL A 181 9.11 3.31 -2.90
C VAL A 181 7.76 2.61 -2.87
N HIS A 182 6.71 3.32 -3.24
CA HIS A 182 5.34 2.84 -3.08
C HIS A 182 4.42 3.37 -4.18
N LYS A 183 3.18 2.88 -4.22
CA LYS A 183 2.19 3.30 -5.21
C LYS A 183 1.84 4.78 -4.99
N PRO A 184 1.73 5.60 -6.05
CA PRO A 184 1.38 7.02 -5.91
C PRO A 184 0.10 7.34 -5.14
N PHE A 185 -0.87 6.42 -5.16
CA PHE A 185 -2.16 6.57 -4.50
C PHE A 185 -2.23 5.95 -3.10
N GLU A 186 -1.14 5.36 -2.60
CA GLU A 186 -1.01 4.88 -1.23
C GLU A 186 0.05 5.73 -0.51
N PRO A 187 -0.17 6.19 0.73
CA PRO A 187 0.83 6.94 1.47
C PRO A 187 1.98 6.02 1.93
N ALA A 188 3.16 6.59 2.21
CA ALA A 188 4.21 5.86 2.91
C ALA A 188 3.79 5.62 4.37
N ASP A 189 3.63 4.36 4.74
CA ASP A 189 3.02 3.96 6.01
C ASP A 189 3.65 2.69 6.57
N VAL A 190 3.26 2.34 7.80
CA VAL A 190 3.69 1.12 8.47
C VAL A 190 3.32 -0.10 7.61
N GLY A 191 4.30 -0.96 7.37
CA GLY A 191 4.15 -2.15 6.52
C GLY A 191 4.73 -1.99 5.10
N ILE A 192 5.07 -0.77 4.68
CA ILE A 192 5.85 -0.56 3.45
C ILE A 192 7.34 -0.70 3.80
N PRO A 193 8.09 -1.58 3.12
CA PRO A 193 9.54 -1.70 3.34
C PRO A 193 10.25 -0.43 2.90
N TYR A 194 11.33 -0.09 3.59
CA TYR A 194 12.19 1.04 3.25
C TYR A 194 13.62 0.59 3.01
N ILE A 195 14.33 1.34 2.17
CA ILE A 195 15.76 1.19 1.92
C ILE A 195 16.47 2.28 2.71
N PHE A 196 17.45 1.90 3.53
CA PHE A 196 18.24 2.85 4.29
C PHE A 196 19.42 3.35 3.46
N VAL A 197 19.45 4.65 3.19
CA VAL A 197 20.52 5.31 2.43
C VAL A 197 21.44 6.02 3.40
N GLN A 198 22.68 5.54 3.47
CA GLN A 198 23.73 6.14 4.30
C GLN A 198 24.37 7.33 3.58
N LYS A 199 25.21 8.09 4.29
CA LYS A 199 26.06 9.12 3.66
C LYS A 199 27.15 8.49 2.79
N ARG A 200 27.63 9.20 1.76
CA ARG A 200 28.69 8.74 0.83
C ARG A 200 28.35 7.47 0.05
N THR A 201 27.08 7.27 -0.27
CA THR A 201 26.65 6.11 -1.06
C THR A 201 25.94 6.53 -2.34
N LEU A 202 26.13 5.73 -3.38
CA LEU A 202 25.32 5.73 -4.59
C LEU A 202 24.35 4.56 -4.48
N THR A 203 23.08 4.86 -4.24
CA THR A 203 22.01 3.87 -4.14
C THR A 203 21.18 3.91 -5.41
N LYS A 204 21.13 2.78 -6.12
CA LYS A 204 20.28 2.59 -7.29
C LYS A 204 19.12 1.69 -6.90
N ILE A 205 17.90 2.15 -7.15
CA ILE A 205 16.66 1.42 -6.90
C ILE A 205 16.01 1.14 -8.25
N ILE A 206 15.80 -0.12 -8.52
CA ILE A 206 15.14 -0.63 -9.71
C ILE A 206 13.77 -1.15 -9.29
N VAL A 207 12.74 -0.74 -10.02
CA VAL A 207 11.35 -1.05 -9.72
C VAL A 207 10.75 -1.84 -10.88
N GLU A 208 10.19 -3.00 -10.58
CA GLU A 208 9.45 -3.81 -11.53
C GLU A 208 7.97 -3.81 -11.14
N PRO A 209 7.09 -3.17 -11.92
CA PRO A 209 5.67 -3.31 -11.69
C PRO A 209 5.19 -4.68 -12.16
N VAL A 210 4.34 -5.31 -11.36
CA VAL A 210 3.61 -6.52 -11.73
C VAL A 210 2.12 -6.22 -11.64
N LEU A 211 1.44 -6.22 -12.79
CA LEU A 211 -0.02 -6.05 -12.85
C LEU A 211 -0.69 -7.37 -12.54
N ILE A 212 -1.55 -7.36 -11.53
CA ILE A 212 -2.35 -8.51 -11.12
C ILE A 212 -3.82 -8.21 -11.41
N THR A 213 -4.43 -9.05 -12.23
CA THR A 213 -5.87 -8.99 -12.51
C THR A 213 -6.55 -10.29 -12.10
N MET A 214 -7.70 -10.14 -11.46
CA MET A 214 -8.61 -11.27 -11.28
C MET A 214 -9.44 -11.45 -12.55
N GLY A 215 -9.43 -12.66 -13.10
CA GLY A 215 -10.12 -13.02 -14.34
C GLY A 215 -11.64 -12.90 -14.22
N ARG A 216 -12.28 -12.37 -15.27
CA ARG A 216 -13.73 -12.06 -15.30
C ARG A 216 -14.64 -13.28 -15.44
N THR A 217 -14.10 -14.47 -15.67
CA THR A 217 -14.83 -15.63 -16.19
C THR A 217 -15.88 -16.22 -15.24
N ASN A 218 -15.99 -15.76 -13.99
CA ASN A 218 -17.08 -16.16 -13.10
C ASN A 218 -17.48 -15.05 -12.12
N LYS A 219 -18.10 -13.97 -12.64
CA LYS A 219 -18.70 -12.89 -11.82
C LYS A 219 -19.54 -13.43 -10.65
N LYS A 220 -20.29 -14.54 -10.86
CA LYS A 220 -21.09 -15.23 -9.83
C LYS A 220 -20.30 -16.00 -8.76
N ILE A 221 -19.26 -16.76 -9.11
CA ILE A 221 -18.41 -17.46 -8.11
C ILE A 221 -17.65 -16.41 -7.29
N TYR A 222 -17.31 -15.30 -7.94
CA TYR A 222 -16.61 -14.19 -7.34
C TYR A 222 -17.49 -13.40 -6.35
N GLU A 223 -18.73 -13.10 -6.72
CA GLU A 223 -19.77 -12.54 -5.82
C GLU A 223 -19.98 -13.40 -4.55
N THR A 224 -19.79 -14.72 -4.64
CA THR A 224 -19.96 -15.66 -3.52
C THR A 224 -18.72 -15.86 -2.64
N TYR A 225 -17.49 -15.81 -3.18
CA TYR A 225 -16.27 -16.21 -2.45
C TYR A 225 -15.18 -15.14 -2.28
N ALA A 226 -15.22 -14.05 -3.04
CA ALA A 226 -14.28 -12.94 -2.86
C ALA A 226 -14.93 -11.65 -3.32
N LYS A 227 -15.48 -10.85 -2.40
CA LYS A 227 -15.82 -9.46 -2.73
C LYS A 227 -14.49 -8.73 -3.03
N CYS A 228 -14.14 -8.47 -4.29
CA CYS A 228 -13.21 -7.39 -4.63
C CYS A 228 -13.98 -6.16 -5.01
N ASN A 229 -13.37 -5.03 -4.73
CA ASN A 229 -13.90 -3.75 -5.05
C ASN A 229 -13.38 -3.27 -6.39
N THR A 230 -14.30 -2.75 -7.21
CA THR A 230 -13.95 -1.89 -8.32
C THR A 230 -13.90 -0.44 -7.81
N ASN A 231 -12.95 0.38 -8.27
CA ASN A 231 -12.70 1.74 -7.73
C ASN A 231 -13.93 2.69 -7.76
N GLU A 232 -15.04 2.27 -8.36
CA GLU A 232 -16.27 3.04 -8.54
C GLU A 232 -17.32 2.77 -7.45
N GLU A 233 -17.31 1.60 -6.79
CA GLU A 233 -18.37 1.18 -5.86
C GLU A 233 -18.20 1.72 -4.43
N HIS A 234 -16.97 1.92 -3.94
CA HIS A 234 -16.72 2.54 -2.62
C HIS A 234 -15.79 3.74 -2.69
N ARG A 235 -16.38 4.93 -2.62
CA ARG A 235 -15.63 6.18 -2.47
C ARG A 235 -15.19 6.35 -1.02
N LEU A 236 -13.88 6.33 -0.80
CA LEU A 236 -13.25 6.71 0.47
C LEU A 236 -13.41 8.22 0.73
N GLN A 237 -13.49 8.60 2.01
CA GLN A 237 -13.60 9.99 2.42
C GLN A 237 -12.23 10.69 2.47
N LEU A 238 -11.21 10.00 3.00
CA LEU A 238 -9.86 10.52 3.24
C LEU A 238 -8.95 10.43 2.00
N PHE A 239 -9.15 9.38 1.18
CA PHE A 239 -8.29 9.03 0.05
C PHE A 239 -9.02 9.18 -1.29
N ASN A 240 -8.26 9.47 -2.36
CA ASN A 240 -8.81 9.64 -3.71
C ASN A 240 -9.13 8.32 -4.42
N PHE A 241 -8.44 7.24 -4.04
CA PHE A 241 -8.50 5.96 -4.72
C PHE A 241 -8.71 4.85 -3.70
N TYR A 242 -9.64 3.95 -4.00
CA TYR A 242 -9.82 2.74 -3.22
C TYR A 242 -8.60 1.82 -3.40
N THR A 243 -7.93 1.51 -2.31
CA THR A 243 -7.07 0.34 -2.21
C THR A 243 -7.37 -0.37 -0.90
N LYS A 244 -7.09 -1.68 -0.82
CA LYS A 244 -7.23 -2.40 0.44
C LYS A 244 -6.46 -1.70 1.57
N HIS A 245 -5.29 -1.16 1.26
CA HIS A 245 -4.49 -0.37 2.21
C HIS A 245 -5.22 0.90 2.66
N ASN A 246 -5.69 1.73 1.72
CA ASN A 246 -6.38 2.98 2.03
C ASN A 246 -7.72 2.74 2.77
N CYS A 247 -8.46 1.68 2.43
CA CYS A 247 -9.66 1.26 3.16
C CYS A 247 -9.35 0.95 4.62
N TYR A 248 -8.31 0.13 4.86
CA TYR A 248 -7.92 -0.23 6.22
C TYR A 248 -7.47 0.99 7.02
N ARG A 249 -6.75 1.92 6.37
CA ARG A 249 -6.32 3.19 6.99
C ARG A 249 -7.50 4.06 7.40
N GLU A 250 -8.50 4.22 6.53
CA GLU A 250 -9.70 5.00 6.83
C GLU A 250 -10.55 4.35 7.93
N CYS A 251 -10.70 3.03 7.89
CA CYS A 251 -11.37 2.27 8.95
C CYS A 251 -10.67 2.46 10.30
N LEU A 252 -9.33 2.37 10.34
CA LEU A 252 -8.54 2.58 11.54
C LEU A 252 -8.67 4.02 12.07
N ASP A 253 -8.61 5.03 11.19
CA ASP A 253 -8.81 6.43 11.58
C ASP A 253 -10.19 6.64 12.20
N HIS A 254 -11.25 6.15 11.57
CA HIS A 254 -12.62 6.28 12.10
C HIS A 254 -12.78 5.58 13.46
N ALA A 255 -12.23 4.38 13.63
CA ALA A 255 -12.33 3.66 14.91
C ALA A 255 -11.56 4.37 16.03
N ILE A 256 -10.40 4.95 15.75
CA ILE A 256 -9.64 5.73 16.74
C ILE A 256 -10.40 7.01 17.09
N MET A 257 -10.96 7.70 16.10
CA MET A 257 -11.76 8.90 16.33
C MET A 257 -12.98 8.59 17.21
N SER A 258 -13.68 7.47 16.97
CA SER A 258 -14.88 7.11 17.72
C SER A 258 -14.60 6.57 19.13
N LYS A 259 -13.51 5.80 19.32
CA LYS A 259 -13.20 5.18 20.63
C LYS A 259 -12.30 6.05 21.51
N CYS A 260 -11.36 6.79 20.93
CA CYS A 260 -10.36 7.57 21.67
C CYS A 260 -10.63 9.09 21.63
N ASN A 261 -11.67 9.54 20.91
CA ASN A 261 -12.05 10.96 20.81
C ASN A 261 -10.88 11.87 20.40
N CYS A 262 -10.01 11.38 19.52
CA CYS A 262 -8.87 12.10 19.01
C CYS A 262 -8.53 11.65 17.59
N ALA A 263 -7.95 12.56 16.80
CA ALA A 263 -7.45 12.26 15.47
C ALA A 263 -5.95 11.94 15.56
N ARG A 264 -5.50 10.88 14.87
CA ARG A 264 -4.07 10.55 14.80
C ARG A 264 -3.26 11.74 14.28
N LEU A 265 -1.98 11.81 14.67
CA LEU A 265 -1.07 12.90 14.30
C LEU A 265 -1.05 13.22 12.80
N PHE A 266 -1.25 12.19 11.97
CA PHE A 266 -1.13 12.23 10.52
C PHE A 266 -2.45 12.03 9.78
N ALA A 267 -3.58 12.11 10.50
CA ALA A 267 -4.89 12.04 9.88
C ALA A 267 -5.08 13.21 8.90
N ASN A 268 -5.79 12.96 7.79
CA ASN A 268 -6.04 13.98 6.77
C ASN A 268 -6.95 15.09 7.32
N ARG A 269 -6.35 16.19 7.78
CA ARG A 269 -7.05 17.37 8.32
C ARG A 269 -7.81 18.20 7.29
N PHE A 270 -7.76 17.88 6.00
CA PHE A 270 -8.61 18.53 5.01
C PHE A 270 -10.10 18.19 5.19
N ILE A 271 -10.42 17.15 5.97
CA ILE A 271 -11.80 16.81 6.32
C ILE A 271 -12.25 17.65 7.53
N LYS A 272 -13.37 18.37 7.40
CA LYS A 272 -13.93 19.26 8.44
C LYS A 272 -14.12 18.57 9.81
N ASN A 273 -14.55 17.31 9.81
CA ASN A 273 -14.73 16.55 11.05
C ASN A 273 -13.39 16.22 11.72
N VAL A 274 -12.36 15.93 10.93
CA VAL A 274 -10.99 15.66 11.42
C VAL A 274 -10.31 16.96 11.86
N SER A 275 -10.55 18.07 11.16
CA SER A 275 -9.92 19.36 11.47
C SER A 275 -10.34 19.93 12.82
N ARG A 276 -11.58 19.67 13.25
CA ARG A 276 -12.13 20.12 14.54
C ARG A 276 -11.73 19.22 15.71
N MET A 277 -11.23 18.03 15.44
CA MET A 277 -10.85 17.07 16.46
C MET A 277 -9.43 17.35 16.98
N ARG A 278 -9.24 17.20 18.30
CA ARG A 278 -7.91 17.32 18.91
C ARG A 278 -6.97 16.24 18.34
N SER A 279 -5.69 16.58 18.21
CA SER A 279 -4.66 15.55 17.96
C SER A 279 -4.62 14.57 19.13
N CYS A 280 -4.47 13.28 18.84
CA CYS A 280 -4.08 12.31 19.85
C CYS A 280 -2.72 12.71 20.45
N ASN A 281 -2.57 12.48 21.75
CA ASN A 281 -1.38 12.79 22.51
C ASN A 281 -0.86 11.53 23.23
N PHE A 282 0.16 11.66 24.10
CA PHE A 282 0.74 10.50 24.76
C PHE A 282 -0.22 9.75 25.69
N ARG A 283 -1.25 10.40 26.23
CA ARG A 283 -2.27 9.77 27.09
C ARG A 283 -3.22 8.87 26.29
N ASP A 284 -3.33 9.08 24.97
CA ASP A 284 -4.22 8.30 24.11
C ASP A 284 -3.57 7.02 23.58
N VAL A 285 -2.27 6.81 23.81
CA VAL A 285 -1.50 5.70 23.22
C VAL A 285 -2.06 4.33 23.63
N ASP A 286 -2.46 4.17 24.88
CA ASP A 286 -3.07 2.92 25.36
C ASP A 286 -4.43 2.67 24.71
N CYS A 287 -5.24 3.72 24.53
CA CYS A 287 -6.52 3.62 23.81
C CYS A 287 -6.30 3.24 22.34
N ILE A 288 -5.34 3.88 21.67
CA ILE A 288 -4.98 3.59 20.27
C ILE A 288 -4.51 2.14 20.15
N LYS A 289 -3.64 1.68 21.05
CA LYS A 289 -3.13 0.30 21.08
C LYS A 289 -4.25 -0.71 21.27
N LYS A 290 -5.15 -0.48 22.22
CA LYS A 290 -6.31 -1.35 22.47
C LYS A 290 -7.26 -1.37 21.25
N THR A 291 -7.54 -0.21 20.68
CA THR A 291 -8.42 -0.07 19.50
C THR A 291 -7.83 -0.78 18.29
N THR A 292 -6.54 -0.59 18.02
CA THR A 292 -5.84 -1.21 16.87
C THR A 292 -5.81 -2.72 16.96
N LYS A 293 -5.78 -3.30 18.17
CA LYS A 293 -5.83 -4.76 18.39
C LYS A 293 -7.21 -5.37 18.20
N LEU A 294 -8.27 -4.63 18.51
CA LEU A 294 -9.65 -5.13 18.52
C LEU A 294 -10.43 -4.79 17.25
N ILE A 295 -9.86 -3.99 16.35
CA ILE A 295 -10.55 -3.53 15.16
C ILE A 295 -10.67 -4.67 14.14
N ASN A 296 -11.88 -4.86 13.61
CA ASN A 296 -12.12 -5.71 12.46
C ASN A 296 -12.61 -4.81 11.33
N CYS A 297 -11.85 -4.73 10.24
CA CYS A 297 -12.17 -3.91 9.08
C CYS A 297 -12.51 -4.82 7.90
N ASP A 298 -13.74 -4.73 7.41
CA ASP A 298 -14.12 -5.38 6.16
C ASP A 298 -13.60 -4.56 4.97
N CYS A 299 -12.40 -4.91 4.50
CA CYS A 299 -11.75 -4.25 3.37
C CYS A 299 -11.47 -5.26 2.25
N PRO A 300 -12.40 -5.36 1.27
CA PRO A 300 -12.24 -6.08 0.01
C PRO A 300 -10.90 -5.82 -0.68
N HIS A 301 -10.34 -6.85 -1.31
CA HIS A 301 -9.18 -6.69 -2.20
C HIS A 301 -9.55 -5.86 -3.45
N ASN A 302 -8.56 -5.29 -4.12
CA ASN A 302 -8.77 -4.66 -5.42
C ASN A 302 -8.89 -5.73 -6.52
N CYS A 303 -9.85 -5.58 -7.45
CA CYS A 303 -10.01 -6.52 -8.58
C CYS A 303 -8.85 -6.45 -9.58
N LYS A 304 -8.32 -5.23 -9.75
CA LYS A 304 -7.14 -4.92 -10.55
C LYS A 304 -6.20 -4.16 -9.65
N ASN A 305 -5.01 -4.71 -9.45
CA ASN A 305 -3.97 -4.12 -8.62
C ASN A 305 -2.64 -4.30 -9.32
N TYR A 306 -1.67 -3.44 -9.04
CA TYR A 306 -0.29 -3.72 -9.41
C TYR A 306 0.57 -3.59 -8.17
N ASN A 307 1.60 -4.41 -8.07
CA ASN A 307 2.61 -4.33 -7.01
C ASN A 307 3.94 -3.89 -7.62
N PHE A 308 4.84 -3.41 -6.76
CA PHE A 308 6.19 -3.05 -7.14
C PHE A 308 7.16 -4.04 -6.49
N ASP A 309 7.84 -4.81 -7.32
CA ASP A 309 8.96 -5.63 -6.90
C ASP A 309 10.21 -4.75 -6.99
N ILE A 310 10.91 -4.60 -5.87
CA ILE A 310 11.96 -3.59 -5.71
C ILE A 310 13.28 -4.32 -5.51
N THR A 311 14.26 -3.99 -6.34
CA THR A 311 15.66 -4.39 -6.17
C THR A 311 16.53 -3.15 -6.01
N TYR A 312 17.58 -3.24 -5.19
CA TYR A 312 18.48 -2.11 -4.98
C TYR A 312 19.92 -2.57 -4.90
N SER A 313 20.83 -1.68 -5.34
CA SER A 313 22.26 -1.85 -5.21
C SER A 313 22.87 -0.59 -4.59
N VAL A 314 23.91 -0.80 -3.79
CA VAL A 314 24.61 0.27 -3.07
C VAL A 314 26.08 0.19 -3.43
N GLY A 315 26.63 1.31 -3.88
CA GLY A 315 28.06 1.50 -4.08
C GLY A 315 28.57 2.68 -3.26
N SER A 316 29.88 2.74 -3.07
CA SER A 316 30.54 3.92 -2.51
C SER A 316 30.43 5.09 -3.50
N PHE A 317 30.10 6.27 -2.98
CA PHE A 317 30.05 7.50 -3.76
C PHE A 317 31.21 8.40 -3.38
N MET A 318 32.03 8.75 -4.37
CA MET A 318 33.18 9.63 -4.25
C MET A 318 32.88 10.95 -4.97
N PRO A 319 32.58 12.03 -4.23
CA PRO A 319 32.22 13.34 -4.79
C PRO A 319 33.29 13.92 -5.72
N GLU A 320 34.55 13.55 -5.54
CA GLU A 320 35.71 14.06 -6.29
C GLU A 320 35.60 13.80 -7.79
N PHE A 321 34.92 12.71 -8.19
CA PHE A 321 34.70 12.38 -9.61
C PHE A 321 33.64 13.26 -10.29
N PHE A 322 32.96 14.13 -9.54
CA PHE A 322 31.90 15.01 -10.06
C PHE A 322 32.13 16.49 -9.69
N PRO A 323 33.26 17.10 -10.10
CA PRO A 323 33.63 18.45 -9.67
C PRO A 323 32.62 19.52 -10.10
N LYS A 324 31.96 19.33 -11.27
CA LYS A 324 30.91 20.22 -11.78
C LYS A 324 29.66 20.27 -10.89
N LEU A 325 29.50 19.34 -9.95
CA LEU A 325 28.32 19.27 -9.10
C LEU A 325 28.49 19.98 -7.74
N SER A 326 29.68 20.45 -7.36
CA SER A 326 29.96 21.16 -6.09
C SER A 326 29.39 20.41 -4.87
N LEU A 327 29.78 19.16 -4.73
CA LEU A 327 29.24 18.23 -3.74
C LEU A 327 30.06 18.23 -2.45
N ASN A 328 29.38 17.96 -1.34
CA ASN A 328 30.00 17.84 -0.02
C ASN A 328 30.31 16.37 0.31
N ALA A 329 31.23 16.13 1.24
CA ALA A 329 31.63 14.81 1.68
C ALA A 329 30.51 14.02 2.38
N ASN A 330 29.42 14.65 2.81
CA ASN A 330 28.26 13.95 3.40
C ASN A 330 27.12 13.73 2.38
N ASP A 331 27.32 14.07 1.11
CA ASP A 331 26.31 13.91 0.07
C ASP A 331 26.24 12.46 -0.40
N SER A 332 25.02 12.00 -0.68
CA SER A 332 24.73 10.70 -1.27
C SER A 332 23.85 10.86 -2.49
N VAL A 333 23.96 9.91 -3.42
CA VAL A 333 23.17 9.90 -4.65
C VAL A 333 22.16 8.76 -4.58
N LEU A 334 20.90 9.09 -4.83
CA LEU A 334 19.81 8.14 -4.93
C LEU A 334 19.22 8.20 -6.33
N GLN A 335 19.16 7.05 -7.01
CA GLN A 335 18.60 6.92 -8.34
C GLN A 335 17.45 5.91 -8.30
N VAL A 336 16.31 6.26 -8.89
CA VAL A 336 15.13 5.40 -8.97
C VAL A 336 14.67 5.29 -10.41
N GLY A 337 14.42 4.07 -10.85
CA GLY A 337 14.12 3.72 -12.23
C GLY A 337 13.24 2.49 -12.34
N PHE A 338 12.67 2.27 -13.53
CA PHE A 338 12.06 0.98 -13.84
C PHE A 338 13.11 -0.02 -14.33
N SER A 339 12.89 -1.31 -14.10
CA SER A 339 13.79 -2.37 -14.56
C SER A 339 13.88 -2.45 -16.08
N ASP A 340 12.72 -2.32 -16.73
CA ASP A 340 12.59 -2.52 -18.17
C ASP A 340 11.46 -1.65 -18.75
N ILE A 341 11.35 -1.65 -20.08
CA ILE A 341 10.31 -0.99 -20.87
C ILE A 341 9.02 -1.81 -20.94
N THR A 342 9.09 -3.07 -20.49
CA THR A 342 7.96 -3.98 -20.32
C THR A 342 7.79 -4.40 -18.87
N SER A 343 6.62 -4.93 -18.55
CA SER A 343 6.21 -5.36 -17.23
C SER A 343 5.33 -6.59 -17.35
N THR A 344 5.29 -7.39 -16.29
CA THR A 344 4.50 -8.62 -16.25
C THR A 344 3.05 -8.35 -15.88
N HIS A 345 2.12 -8.88 -16.67
CA HIS A 345 0.70 -8.95 -16.39
C HIS A 345 0.32 -10.40 -16.02
N ALA A 346 0.08 -10.64 -14.74
CA ALA A 346 -0.39 -11.91 -14.21
C ALA A 346 -1.92 -11.88 -14.04
N SER A 347 -2.62 -12.76 -14.73
CA SER A 347 -4.07 -12.94 -14.58
C SER A 347 -4.38 -14.23 -13.84
N TYR A 348 -5.25 -14.16 -12.84
CA TYR A 348 -5.70 -15.32 -12.08
C TYR A 348 -7.11 -15.68 -12.52
N ALA A 349 -7.31 -16.89 -13.04
CA ALA A 349 -8.63 -17.43 -13.32
C ALA A 349 -8.80 -18.81 -12.67
N VAL A 350 -10.05 -19.26 -12.57
CA VAL A 350 -10.35 -20.59 -12.03
C VAL A 350 -9.99 -21.62 -13.11
N ARG A 351 -8.99 -22.46 -12.84
CA ARG A 351 -8.49 -23.49 -13.78
C ARG A 351 -9.54 -24.59 -14.07
N ASN A 352 -10.48 -24.81 -13.16
CA ASN A 352 -11.52 -25.83 -13.30
C ASN A 352 -12.88 -25.15 -13.52
N THR A 353 -13.19 -24.87 -14.78
CA THR A 353 -14.56 -24.52 -15.17
C THR A 353 -15.38 -25.81 -15.32
N TRP A 354 -16.71 -25.72 -15.26
CA TRP A 354 -17.57 -26.86 -15.60
C TRP A 354 -17.22 -27.41 -16.99
N ILE A 355 -16.87 -26.54 -17.92
CA ILE A 355 -16.45 -26.89 -19.29
C ILE A 355 -15.18 -27.75 -19.28
N SER A 356 -14.15 -27.40 -18.49
CA SER A 356 -12.93 -28.22 -18.42
C SER A 356 -13.18 -29.56 -17.75
N ILE A 357 -14.08 -29.61 -16.75
CA ILE A 357 -14.49 -30.87 -16.13
C ILE A 357 -15.22 -31.75 -17.15
N PHE A 358 -16.21 -31.21 -17.87
CA PHE A 358 -16.94 -31.94 -18.93
C PHE A 358 -16.03 -32.37 -20.09
N SER A 359 -15.06 -31.53 -20.47
CA SER A 359 -14.10 -31.85 -21.52
C SER A 359 -13.15 -32.97 -21.08
N PHE A 360 -12.71 -32.96 -19.83
CA PHE A 360 -11.81 -33.99 -19.29
C PHE A 360 -12.54 -35.32 -19.10
N THR A 361 -13.73 -35.31 -18.50
CA THR A 361 -14.56 -36.51 -18.34
C THR A 361 -15.00 -37.06 -19.68
N GLY A 362 -15.44 -36.20 -20.60
CA GLY A 362 -15.78 -36.58 -21.97
C GLY A 362 -14.59 -37.18 -22.72
N GLY A 363 -13.39 -36.61 -22.56
CA GLY A 363 -12.15 -37.15 -23.13
C GLY A 363 -11.84 -38.56 -22.62
N ILE A 364 -11.89 -38.78 -21.29
CA ILE A 364 -11.66 -40.10 -20.68
C ILE A 364 -12.72 -41.10 -21.15
N LEU A 365 -14.00 -40.75 -21.10
CA LEU A 365 -15.11 -41.63 -21.51
C LEU A 365 -15.00 -41.98 -23.00
N SER A 366 -14.59 -41.04 -23.85
CA SER A 366 -14.39 -41.27 -25.28
C SER A 366 -13.22 -42.23 -25.56
N LEU A 367 -12.13 -42.13 -24.80
CA LEU A 367 -10.93 -42.94 -25.00
C LEU A 367 -11.10 -44.37 -24.47
N PHE A 368 -11.67 -44.53 -23.28
CA PHE A 368 -11.76 -45.85 -22.63
C PHE A 368 -13.04 -46.62 -22.96
N ILE A 369 -14.16 -45.94 -23.20
CA ILE A 369 -15.47 -46.57 -23.41
C ILE A 369 -15.92 -46.42 -24.87
N GLY A 370 -15.27 -45.58 -25.68
CA GLY A 370 -15.80 -45.20 -27.00
C GLY A 370 -17.11 -44.42 -26.87
N PHE A 371 -17.34 -43.79 -25.70
CA PHE A 371 -18.57 -43.08 -25.43
C PHE A 371 -18.56 -41.76 -26.22
N HIS A 372 -19.39 -41.72 -27.25
CA HIS A 372 -19.53 -40.58 -28.14
C HIS A 372 -21.01 -40.20 -28.24
N PHE A 373 -21.31 -39.00 -28.72
CA PHE A 373 -22.69 -38.49 -28.80
C PHE A 373 -23.64 -39.44 -29.55
N LYS A 374 -23.13 -40.13 -30.59
CA LYS A 374 -23.87 -41.17 -31.32
C LYS A 374 -24.29 -42.35 -30.42
N ALA A 375 -23.41 -42.81 -29.54
CA ALA A 375 -23.70 -43.90 -28.61
C ALA A 375 -24.80 -43.52 -27.60
N ILE A 376 -24.87 -42.25 -27.18
CA ILE A 376 -25.96 -41.75 -26.32
C ILE A 376 -27.30 -41.85 -27.05
N ILE A 377 -27.35 -41.43 -28.31
CA ILE A 377 -28.56 -41.51 -29.14
C ILE A 377 -28.99 -42.97 -29.32
N GLU A 378 -28.03 -43.87 -29.58
CA GLU A 378 -28.32 -45.31 -29.73
C GLU A 378 -28.85 -45.93 -28.42
N ILE A 379 -28.30 -45.56 -27.26
CA ILE A 379 -28.79 -46.00 -25.94
C ILE A 379 -30.21 -45.48 -25.70
N ILE A 380 -30.46 -44.19 -25.95
CA ILE A 380 -31.80 -43.61 -25.78
C ILE A 380 -32.81 -44.29 -26.72
N TYR A 381 -32.43 -44.51 -27.98
CA TYR A 381 -33.26 -45.22 -28.95
C TYR A 381 -33.56 -46.65 -28.48
N PHE A 382 -32.54 -47.41 -28.07
CA PHE A 382 -32.71 -48.79 -27.61
C PHE A 382 -33.60 -48.87 -26.35
N LEU A 383 -33.37 -48.00 -25.35
CA LEU A 383 -34.17 -47.96 -24.14
C LEU A 383 -35.62 -47.57 -24.43
N THR A 384 -35.85 -46.54 -25.24
CA THR A 384 -37.22 -46.09 -25.56
C THR A 384 -37.99 -47.13 -26.36
N VAL A 385 -37.39 -47.70 -27.41
CA VAL A 385 -38.03 -48.72 -28.24
C VAL A 385 -38.31 -50.00 -27.46
N ASN A 386 -37.36 -50.51 -26.68
CA ASN A 386 -37.57 -51.73 -25.91
C ASN A 386 -38.57 -51.55 -24.77
N ILE A 387 -38.53 -50.43 -24.03
CA ILE A 387 -39.53 -50.14 -22.99
C ILE A 387 -40.94 -50.04 -23.61
N ILE A 388 -41.06 -49.43 -24.79
CA ILE A 388 -42.35 -49.35 -25.50
C ILE A 388 -42.79 -50.73 -25.97
N LYS A 389 -41.90 -51.52 -26.56
CA LYS A 389 -42.19 -52.89 -27.01
C LYS A 389 -42.61 -53.79 -25.86
N ASP A 390 -41.91 -53.75 -24.74
CA ASP A 390 -42.25 -54.52 -23.54
C ASP A 390 -43.59 -54.08 -22.94
N ARG A 391 -43.88 -52.78 -22.92
CA ARG A 391 -45.21 -52.27 -22.50
C ARG A 391 -46.32 -52.70 -23.46
N LEU A 392 -46.07 -52.78 -24.76
CA LEU A 392 -47.03 -53.28 -25.75
C LEU A 392 -47.25 -54.78 -25.62
N LEU A 393 -46.19 -55.57 -25.40
CA LEU A 393 -46.27 -57.02 -25.15
C LEU A 393 -47.00 -57.33 -23.84
N LEU A 394 -46.74 -56.56 -22.77
CA LEU A 394 -47.49 -56.67 -21.50
C LEU A 394 -48.96 -56.29 -21.67
N LYS A 395 -49.28 -55.27 -22.48
CA LYS A 395 -50.67 -54.93 -22.83
C LYS A 395 -51.34 -56.05 -23.62
N GLN A 396 -50.64 -56.70 -24.56
CA GLN A 396 -51.16 -57.84 -25.31
C GLN A 396 -51.40 -59.05 -24.40
N LYS A 397 -50.46 -59.40 -23.51
CA LYS A 397 -50.64 -60.48 -22.50
C LYS A 397 -51.80 -60.18 -21.54
N LYS A 398 -51.96 -58.95 -21.06
CA LYS A 398 -53.14 -58.54 -20.27
C LYS A 398 -54.44 -58.69 -21.05
N LYS A 399 -54.45 -58.33 -22.33
CA LYS A 399 -55.64 -58.47 -23.19
C LYS A 399 -55.98 -59.94 -23.47
N GLN A 400 -54.97 -60.82 -23.53
CA GLN A 400 -55.12 -62.26 -23.72
C GLN A 400 -55.58 -62.96 -22.43
N ASN A 401 -55.04 -62.60 -21.26
CA ASN A 401 -55.52 -63.09 -19.96
C ASN A 401 -56.94 -62.61 -19.64
N ASN A 402 -57.29 -61.35 -19.98
CA ASN A 402 -58.66 -60.88 -19.84
C ASN A 402 -59.63 -61.61 -20.77
N LYS A 403 -59.18 -62.06 -21.96
CA LYS A 403 -60.01 -62.91 -22.83
C LYS A 403 -60.17 -64.31 -22.25
N LEU A 404 -59.12 -64.92 -21.71
CA LEU A 404 -59.18 -66.25 -21.06
C LEU A 404 -60.10 -66.26 -19.82
N ASN A 405 -60.08 -65.19 -19.01
CA ASN A 405 -60.96 -65.06 -17.85
C ASN A 405 -62.45 -64.82 -18.20
N ILE A 406 -62.77 -64.45 -19.45
CA ILE A 406 -64.16 -64.34 -19.93
C ILE A 406 -64.72 -65.71 -20.34
N TYR A 407 -63.87 -66.71 -20.61
CA TYR A 407 -64.29 -68.08 -20.94
C TYR A 407 -64.36 -69.02 -19.72
N GLN A 408 -64.09 -68.52 -18.50
CA GLN A 408 -64.11 -69.31 -17.25
C GLN A 408 -65.17 -68.85 -16.22
N ASN A 409 -66.13 -68.00 -16.62
CA ASN A 409 -67.29 -67.61 -15.79
C ASN A 409 -68.60 -67.99 -16.46
#